data_AF-A0A515A7N3-F1
#
_entry.id   AF-A0A515A7N3-F1
#
_cell.length_a   1.000
_cell.length_b   1.000
_cell.length_c   1.000
_cell.angle_alpha   90.00
_cell.angle_beta   90.00
_cell.angle_gamma   90.00
#
_symmetry.space_group_name_H-M   'P 1'
#
loop_
_entity.id
_entity.type
_entity.pdbx_description
1 polymer ?
#
loop_
_entity_poly.entity_id
_entity_poly.type
_entity_poly.pdbx_seq_one_letter_code
_entity_poly.pdbx_strand_id
1 'polypeptide(L)'
;MTDKLQVLCFGAFLMAYYYFVLRKYNTLGFRMFSLFFFIGLSVSYWWYSSDQDLKNIQQNGVPTQALVLKKTANSLEVSFTNPSGKSLVRTQTGGISVDEFAAVTEGQTTPILYSPRSDTFYLTSSFQRQLNDTIYILGFAGVLFLIGTLCWIFLYKYRVHAYGDGSIFEYVTDESGKVVLDDAQNGLTKSLRTYSTMSKLFQLFSR
;
A
#
# COMPACT_ATOMS: atom_id res chain seq x y z
N MET A 1 18.77 -2.09 -7.25
CA MET A 1 18.63 -2.62 -8.63
C MET A 1 17.38 -3.51 -8.79
N THR A 2 16.80 -4.00 -7.68
CA THR A 2 15.59 -4.84 -7.58
C THR A 2 14.28 -4.14 -7.94
N ASP A 3 14.08 -2.87 -7.57
CA ASP A 3 12.76 -2.22 -7.70
C ASP A 3 12.33 -1.99 -9.16
N LYS A 4 13.27 -1.69 -10.06
CA LYS A 4 12.96 -1.46 -11.49
C LYS A 4 12.47 -2.73 -12.18
N LEU A 5 13.10 -3.86 -11.89
CA LEU A 5 12.70 -5.15 -12.45
C LEU A 5 11.34 -5.58 -11.91
N GLN A 6 11.07 -5.37 -10.61
CA GLN A 6 9.76 -5.65 -10.02
C GLN A 6 8.65 -4.80 -10.63
N VAL A 7 8.87 -3.51 -10.86
CA VAL A 7 7.89 -2.62 -11.52
C VAL A 7 7.62 -3.06 -12.97
N LEU A 8 8.65 -3.43 -13.73
CA LEU A 8 8.48 -3.93 -15.09
C LEU A 8 7.74 -5.26 -15.14
N CYS A 9 8.10 -6.22 -14.27
CA CYS A 9 7.42 -7.50 -14.16
C CYS A 9 5.94 -7.34 -13.74
N PHE A 10 5.66 -6.42 -12.82
CA PHE A 10 4.29 -6.09 -12.41
C PHE A 10 3.48 -5.48 -13.56
N GLY A 11 4.08 -4.53 -14.31
CA GLY A 11 3.45 -3.95 -15.51
C GLY A 11 3.18 -4.99 -16.60
N ALA A 12 4.15 -5.87 -16.88
CA ALA A 12 4.01 -6.97 -17.83
C ALA A 12 2.93 -7.96 -17.39
N PHE A 13 2.89 -8.31 -16.10
CA PHE A 13 1.84 -9.14 -15.52
C PHE A 13 0.45 -8.53 -15.69
N LEU A 14 0.27 -7.24 -15.38
CA LEU A 14 -1.02 -6.57 -15.56
C LEU A 14 -1.47 -6.54 -17.01
N MET A 15 -0.55 -6.31 -17.96
CA MET A 15 -0.85 -6.36 -19.39
C MET A 15 -1.23 -7.77 -19.85
N ALA A 16 -0.48 -8.79 -19.43
CA ALA A 16 -0.80 -10.18 -19.74
C ALA A 16 -2.14 -10.60 -19.12
N TYR A 17 -2.39 -10.23 -17.86
CA TYR A 17 -3.64 -10.49 -17.17
C TYR A 17 -4.83 -9.84 -17.88
N TYR A 18 -4.68 -8.58 -18.30
CA TYR A 18 -5.71 -7.91 -19.10
C TYR A 18 -5.99 -8.65 -20.41
N TYR A 19 -4.94 -8.98 -21.17
CA TYR A 19 -5.08 -9.57 -22.50
C TYR A 19 -5.64 -11.01 -22.46
N PHE A 20 -5.12 -11.86 -21.57
CA PHE A 20 -5.47 -13.28 -21.53
C PHE A 20 -6.69 -13.58 -20.64
N VAL A 21 -6.90 -12.79 -19.58
CA VAL A 21 -7.96 -13.05 -18.60
C VAL A 21 -9.11 -12.08 -18.78
N LEU A 22 -8.91 -10.77 -18.62
CA LEU A 22 -10.03 -9.80 -18.62
C LEU A 22 -10.71 -9.62 -19.98
N ARG A 23 -10.00 -9.92 -21.08
CA ARG A 23 -10.59 -9.95 -22.43
C ARG A 23 -11.44 -11.20 -22.66
N LYS A 24 -11.04 -12.34 -22.10
CA LYS A 24 -11.76 -13.62 -22.20
C LYS A 24 -12.95 -13.67 -21.25
N TYR A 25 -12.78 -13.19 -20.02
CA TYR A 25 -13.82 -13.05 -19.02
C TYR A 25 -14.33 -11.60 -19.02
N ASN A 26 -15.21 -11.32 -19.98
CA ASN A 26 -15.70 -9.99 -20.27
C ASN A 26 -16.82 -9.49 -19.33
N THR A 27 -17.04 -10.10 -18.16
CA THR A 27 -18.03 -9.59 -17.20
C THR A 27 -17.45 -8.43 -16.40
N LEU A 28 -18.26 -7.41 -16.15
CA LEU A 28 -17.88 -6.30 -15.28
C LEU A 28 -17.61 -6.79 -13.85
N GLY A 29 -18.43 -7.72 -13.36
CA GLY A 29 -18.27 -8.33 -12.04
C GLY A 29 -16.92 -9.02 -11.85
N PHE A 30 -16.45 -9.81 -12.83
CA PHE A 30 -15.13 -10.45 -12.78
C PHE A 30 -14.03 -9.40 -12.74
N ARG A 31 -14.11 -8.38 -13.61
CA ARG A 31 -13.08 -7.33 -13.69
C ARG A 31 -12.93 -6.56 -12.38
N MET A 32 -14.05 -6.23 -11.74
CA MET A 32 -14.05 -5.53 -10.44
C MET A 32 -13.60 -6.42 -9.30
N PHE A 33 -14.06 -7.66 -9.25
CA PHE A 33 -13.55 -8.65 -8.31
C PHE A 33 -12.03 -8.75 -8.38
N SER A 34 -11.47 -8.95 -9.58
CA SER A 34 -10.02 -9.08 -9.77
C SER A 34 -9.26 -7.86 -9.28
N LEU A 35 -9.76 -6.65 -9.56
CA LEU A 35 -9.15 -5.41 -9.08
C LEU A 35 -9.08 -5.38 -7.55
N PHE A 36 -10.22 -5.58 -6.88
CA PHE A 36 -10.27 -5.60 -5.42
C PHE A 36 -9.48 -6.74 -4.81
N PHE A 37 -9.45 -7.91 -5.46
CA PHE A 37 -8.69 -9.08 -5.04
C PHE A 37 -7.19 -8.80 -5.07
N PHE A 38 -6.65 -8.22 -6.14
CA PHE A 38 -5.23 -7.90 -6.22
C PHE A 38 -4.83 -6.79 -5.24
N ILE A 39 -5.66 -5.75 -5.07
CA ILE A 39 -5.40 -4.70 -4.08
C ILE A 39 -5.42 -5.31 -2.67
N GLY A 40 -6.42 -6.15 -2.36
CA GLY A 40 -6.52 -6.86 -1.08
C GLY A 40 -5.30 -7.74 -0.82
N LEU A 41 -4.83 -8.50 -1.82
CA LEU A 41 -3.59 -9.28 -1.72
C LEU A 41 -2.36 -8.40 -1.47
N SER A 42 -2.23 -7.26 -2.16
CA SER A 42 -1.12 -6.34 -1.93
C SER A 42 -1.11 -5.78 -0.51
N VAL A 43 -2.28 -5.38 0.01
CA VAL A 43 -2.42 -4.93 1.41
C VAL A 43 -2.05 -6.05 2.38
N SER A 44 -2.55 -7.28 2.15
CA SER A 44 -2.20 -8.44 2.99
C SER A 44 -0.72 -8.78 2.95
N TYR A 45 -0.07 -8.64 1.79
CA TYR A 45 1.37 -8.84 1.64
C TYR A 45 2.18 -7.79 2.41
N TRP A 46 1.82 -6.49 2.29
CA TRP A 46 2.46 -5.43 3.06
C TRP A 46 2.28 -5.60 4.56
N TRP A 47 1.06 -5.96 4.98
CA TRP A 47 0.76 -6.31 6.35
C TRP A 47 1.66 -7.44 6.84
N TYR A 48 1.74 -8.54 6.10
CA TYR A 48 2.55 -9.70 6.47
C TYR A 48 4.04 -9.34 6.58
N SER A 49 4.57 -8.59 5.61
CA SER A 49 5.96 -8.12 5.68
C SER A 49 6.20 -7.28 6.94
N SER A 50 5.31 -6.32 7.23
CA SER A 50 5.42 -5.46 8.41
C SER A 50 5.29 -6.24 9.72
N ASP A 51 4.38 -7.21 9.80
CA ASP A 51 4.20 -8.07 10.97
C ASP A 51 5.45 -8.93 11.23
N GLN A 52 6.07 -9.47 10.17
CA GLN A 52 7.34 -10.21 10.30
C GLN A 52 8.48 -9.32 10.80
N ASP A 53 8.56 -8.08 10.31
CA ASP A 53 9.56 -7.11 10.78
C ASP A 53 9.34 -6.75 12.25
N LEU A 54 8.09 -6.48 12.66
CA LEU A 54 7.74 -6.23 14.06
C LEU A 54 8.08 -7.41 14.96
N LYS A 55 7.74 -8.64 14.57
CA LYS A 55 8.13 -9.86 15.30
C LYS A 55 9.65 -10.02 15.40
N ASN A 56 10.37 -9.71 14.33
CA ASN A 56 11.83 -9.75 14.34
C ASN A 56 12.42 -8.73 15.33
N ILE A 57 11.88 -7.52 15.36
CA ILE A 57 12.28 -6.46 16.31
C ILE A 57 11.88 -6.82 17.73
N GLN A 58 10.72 -7.45 17.95
CA GLN A 58 10.30 -7.90 19.28
C GLN A 58 11.24 -8.95 19.87
N GLN A 59 11.76 -9.86 19.04
CA GLN A 59 12.65 -10.94 19.47
C GLN A 59 14.12 -10.51 19.60
N ASN A 60 14.59 -9.63 18.71
CA ASN A 60 16.01 -9.28 18.58
C ASN A 60 16.32 -7.84 18.97
N GLY A 61 15.30 -7.05 19.31
CA GLY A 61 15.45 -5.68 19.75
C GLY A 61 16.15 -5.60 21.10
N VAL A 62 16.91 -4.53 21.28
CA VAL A 62 17.66 -4.24 22.50
C VAL A 62 16.92 -3.14 23.25
N PRO A 63 16.26 -3.47 24.38
CA PRO A 63 15.67 -2.45 25.25
C PRO A 63 16.79 -1.59 25.86
N THR A 64 16.71 -0.28 25.71
CA THR A 64 17.69 0.65 26.30
C THR A 64 17.05 1.99 26.64
N GLN A 65 17.78 2.83 27.36
CA GLN A 65 17.39 4.21 27.66
C GLN A 65 18.13 5.15 26.71
N ALA A 66 17.41 6.06 26.08
CA ALA A 66 17.98 7.06 25.19
C ALA A 66 17.75 8.47 25.70
N LEU A 67 18.79 9.31 25.64
CA LEU A 67 18.69 10.74 25.89
C LEU A 67 18.06 11.43 24.68
N VAL A 68 17.00 12.19 24.90
CA VAL A 68 16.35 12.97 23.86
C VAL A 68 17.18 14.21 23.57
N LEU A 69 17.75 14.29 22.37
CA LEU A 69 18.58 15.42 21.98
C LEU A 69 17.77 16.55 21.36
N LYS A 70 16.85 16.21 20.46
CA LYS A 70 16.10 17.20 19.68
C LYS A 70 14.74 16.66 19.26
N LYS A 71 13.75 17.54 19.30
CA LYS A 71 12.37 17.30 18.90
C LYS A 71 11.97 18.35 17.86
N THR A 72 11.53 17.91 16.69
CA THR A 72 10.94 18.80 15.67
C THR A 72 9.44 18.54 15.55
N ALA A 73 8.75 19.12 14.57
CA ALA A 73 7.34 18.82 14.36
C ALA A 73 7.08 17.33 14.06
N ASN A 74 7.99 16.65 13.34
CA ASN A 74 7.78 15.28 12.84
C ASN A 74 8.95 14.33 13.09
N SER A 75 10.02 14.77 13.75
CA SER A 75 11.19 13.94 14.01
C SER A 75 11.65 14.00 15.46
N LEU A 76 12.18 12.87 15.92
CA LEU A 76 12.78 12.71 17.23
C LEU A 76 14.23 12.24 17.06
N GLU A 77 15.17 13.00 17.60
CA GLU A 77 16.58 12.64 17.65
C GLU A 77 16.98 12.22 19.06
N VAL A 78 17.61 11.06 19.17
CA VAL A 78 17.99 10.48 20.45
C VAL A 78 19.43 9.97 20.42
N SER A 79 20.07 9.99 21.58
CA SER A 79 21.40 9.41 21.81
C SER A 79 21.30 8.25 22.79
N PHE A 80 21.94 7.12 22.48
CA PHE A 80 21.98 5.95 23.35
C PHE A 80 23.25 5.13 23.14
N THR A 81 23.59 4.30 24.12
CA THR A 81 24.70 3.36 24.01
C THR A 81 24.19 2.03 23.47
N ASN A 82 24.81 1.54 22.40
CA ASN A 82 24.48 0.25 21.82
C ASN A 82 25.07 -0.93 22.65
N PRO A 83 24.72 -2.19 22.36
CA PRO A 83 25.28 -3.36 23.06
C PRO A 83 26.80 -3.47 23.02
N SER A 84 27.46 -2.86 22.02
CA SER A 84 28.92 -2.85 21.91
C SER A 84 29.59 -1.70 22.67
N GLY A 85 28.85 -0.96 23.50
CA GLY A 85 29.37 0.16 24.30
C GLY A 85 29.61 1.45 23.53
N LYS A 86 29.20 1.54 22.25
CA LYS A 86 29.36 2.72 21.40
C LYS A 86 28.14 3.63 21.54
N SER A 87 28.37 4.92 21.74
CA SER A 87 27.31 5.93 21.68
C SER A 87 26.86 6.16 20.23
N LEU A 88 25.55 6.10 20.00
CA LEU A 88 24.91 6.30 18.71
C LEU A 88 23.89 7.43 18.83
N VAL A 89 23.79 8.23 17.77
CA VAL A 89 22.72 9.22 17.59
C VAL A 89 21.86 8.77 16.42
N ARG A 90 20.54 8.72 16.62
CA ARG A 90 19.58 8.30 15.59
C ARG A 90 18.39 9.23 15.58
N THR A 91 17.82 9.40 14.39
CA THR A 91 16.63 10.22 14.16
C THR A 91 15.52 9.34 13.61
N GLN A 92 14.38 9.35 14.28
CA GLN A 92 13.16 8.71 13.79
C GLN A 92 12.22 9.80 13.26
N THR A 93 11.62 9.55 12.10
CA THR A 93 10.63 10.45 11.48
C THR A 93 9.31 9.70 11.32
N GLY A 94 8.23 10.24 11.88
CA GLY A 94 6.92 9.58 11.89
C GLY A 94 6.85 8.30 12.72
N GLY A 95 5.68 7.65 12.72
CA GLY A 95 5.43 6.39 13.43
C GLY A 95 5.20 6.53 14.95
N ILE A 96 5.37 7.73 15.49
CA ILE A 96 5.08 8.10 16.89
C ILE A 96 3.74 8.86 16.91
N SER A 97 2.83 8.50 17.83
CA SER A 97 1.55 9.22 17.96
C SER A 97 1.76 10.63 18.53
N VAL A 98 0.76 11.50 18.39
CA VAL A 98 0.84 12.88 18.94
C VAL A 98 1.06 12.85 20.46
N ASP A 99 0.34 11.98 21.17
CA ASP A 99 0.43 11.86 22.63
C ASP A 99 1.78 11.25 23.07
N GLU A 100 2.25 10.21 22.38
CA GLU A 100 3.56 9.60 22.63
C GLU A 100 4.67 10.62 22.37
N PHE A 101 4.55 11.40 21.30
CA PHE A 101 5.51 12.43 20.96
C PHE A 101 5.49 13.55 22.00
N ALA A 102 4.31 14.00 22.45
CA ALA A 102 4.15 15.04 23.47
C ALA A 102 4.77 14.64 24.81
N ALA A 103 4.67 13.37 25.21
CA ALA A 103 5.21 12.85 26.47
C ALA A 103 6.75 12.87 26.53
N VAL A 104 7.43 12.90 25.39
CA VAL A 104 8.89 12.95 25.33
C VAL A 104 9.40 14.38 25.48
N THR A 105 10.36 14.57 26.40
CA THR A 105 10.95 15.88 26.74
C THR A 105 12.44 15.91 26.37
N GLU A 106 12.88 17.00 25.73
CA GLU A 106 14.31 17.21 25.40
C GLU A 106 15.18 17.24 26.68
N GLY A 107 16.37 16.65 26.61
CA GLY A 107 17.29 16.54 27.73
C GLY A 107 16.92 15.47 28.77
N GLN A 108 15.79 14.77 28.60
CA GLN A 108 15.39 13.66 29.46
C GLN A 108 15.65 12.31 28.80
N THR A 109 15.77 11.26 29.61
CA THR A 109 15.87 9.89 29.11
C THR A 109 14.49 9.30 28.83
N THR A 110 14.36 8.52 27.76
CA THR A 110 13.15 7.81 27.38
C THR A 110 13.46 6.36 27.03
N PRO A 111 12.58 5.39 27.39
CA PRO A 111 12.76 4.01 27.01
C PRO A 111 12.57 3.84 25.50
N ILE A 112 13.54 3.18 24.87
CA ILE A 112 13.50 2.83 23.46
C ILE A 112 13.75 1.34 23.26
N LEU A 113 13.32 0.84 22.12
CA LEU A 113 13.72 -0.45 21.57
C LEU A 113 14.61 -0.20 20.35
N TYR A 114 15.88 -0.55 20.45
CA TYR A 114 16.84 -0.43 19.35
C TYR A 114 16.90 -1.71 18.53
N SER A 115 16.88 -1.62 17.21
CA SER A 115 17.04 -2.74 16.28
C SER A 115 18.40 -2.68 15.60
N PRO A 116 19.40 -3.49 16.03
CA PRO A 116 20.74 -3.48 15.43
C PRO A 116 20.75 -3.86 13.94
N ARG A 117 19.77 -4.67 13.51
CA ARG A 117 19.67 -5.15 12.13
C ARG A 117 19.28 -4.06 11.15
N SER A 118 18.33 -3.21 11.55
CA SER A 118 17.84 -2.11 10.72
C SER A 118 18.54 -0.78 11.02
N ASP A 119 19.34 -0.73 12.09
CA ASP A 119 19.97 0.47 12.61
C ASP A 119 18.95 1.59 12.94
N THR A 120 17.77 1.19 13.40
CA THR A 120 16.66 2.08 13.78
C THR A 120 16.29 1.90 15.25
N PHE A 121 15.57 2.87 15.80
CA PHE A 121 14.97 2.78 17.12
C PHE A 121 13.47 3.05 17.05
N TYR A 122 12.77 2.59 18.08
CA TYR A 122 11.36 2.84 18.32
C TYR A 122 11.20 3.28 19.77
N LEU A 123 10.34 4.26 20.05
CA LEU A 123 9.85 4.43 21.42
C LEU A 123 9.14 3.14 21.84
N THR A 124 9.41 2.66 23.05
CA THR A 124 8.81 1.40 23.53
C THR A 124 7.28 1.47 23.51
N SER A 125 6.70 2.62 23.86
CA SER A 125 5.25 2.87 23.78
C SER A 125 4.73 2.75 22.35
N SER A 126 5.35 3.46 21.40
CA SER A 126 4.97 3.41 19.99
C SER A 126 5.06 2.01 19.40
N PHE A 127 6.09 1.25 19.77
CA PHE A 127 6.25 -0.14 19.32
C PHE A 127 5.13 -1.04 19.84
N GLN A 128 4.78 -0.94 21.13
CA GLN A 128 3.69 -1.73 21.71
C GLN A 128 2.34 -1.38 21.08
N ARG A 129 2.09 -0.10 20.82
CA ARG A 129 0.88 0.33 20.11
C ARG A 129 0.84 -0.24 18.69
N GLN A 130 1.95 -0.19 17.95
CA GLN A 130 2.02 -0.76 16.59
C GLN A 130 1.73 -2.27 16.59
N LEU A 131 2.21 -3.03 17.57
CA LEU A 131 1.87 -4.45 17.70
C LEU A 131 0.37 -4.69 17.87
N ASN A 132 -0.30 -3.86 18.67
CA ASN A 132 -1.74 -3.99 18.92
C ASN A 132 -2.59 -3.51 17.73
N ASP A 133 -2.15 -2.45 17.05
CA ASP A 133 -2.93 -1.80 15.99
C ASP A 133 -2.79 -2.49 14.62
N THR A 134 -1.70 -3.23 14.40
CA THR A 134 -1.39 -3.82 13.09
C THR A 134 -2.50 -4.75 12.58
N ILE A 135 -3.27 -5.39 13.46
CA ILE A 135 -4.39 -6.25 13.07
C ILE A 135 -5.51 -5.50 12.32
N TYR A 136 -5.73 -4.21 12.59
CA TYR A 136 -6.82 -3.45 11.95
C TYR A 136 -6.62 -3.27 10.45
N ILE A 137 -5.38 -3.31 9.98
CA ILE A 137 -5.04 -3.26 8.54
C ILE A 137 -5.58 -4.49 7.80
N LEU A 138 -5.60 -5.67 8.45
CA LEU A 138 -6.22 -6.87 7.87
C LEU A 138 -7.74 -6.72 7.73
N GLY A 139 -8.39 -5.98 8.63
CA GLY A 139 -9.81 -5.63 8.50
C GLY A 139 -10.10 -4.92 7.19
N PHE A 140 -9.25 -3.96 6.80
CA PHE A 140 -9.37 -3.27 5.51
C PHE A 140 -9.19 -4.21 4.31
N ALA A 141 -8.20 -5.12 4.35
CA ALA A 141 -8.05 -6.14 3.31
C ALA A 141 -9.30 -7.04 3.19
N GLY A 142 -9.88 -7.44 4.33
CA GLY A 142 -11.13 -8.20 4.36
C GLY A 142 -12.30 -7.46 3.70
N VAL A 143 -12.43 -6.15 3.97
CA VAL A 143 -13.44 -5.30 3.32
C VAL A 143 -13.25 -5.24 1.81
N LEU A 144 -12.00 -5.14 1.32
CA LEU A 144 -11.72 -5.16 -0.12
C LEU A 144 -12.17 -6.48 -0.77
N PHE A 145 -11.85 -7.62 -0.17
CA PHE A 145 -12.30 -8.92 -0.69
C PHE A 145 -13.82 -9.05 -0.67
N LEU A 146 -14.49 -8.54 0.37
CA LEU A 146 -15.95 -8.52 0.44
C LEU A 146 -16.55 -7.67 -0.69
N ILE A 147 -16.06 -6.44 -0.88
CA ILE A 147 -16.52 -5.55 -1.97
C ILE A 147 -16.30 -6.22 -3.32
N GLY A 148 -15.12 -6.80 -3.56
CA GLY A 148 -14.85 -7.55 -4.79
C GLY A 148 -15.84 -8.68 -5.03
N THR A 149 -16.16 -9.44 -3.98
CA THR A 149 -17.13 -10.54 -4.04
C THR A 149 -18.55 -10.05 -4.32
N LEU A 150 -18.97 -8.94 -3.71
CA LEU A 150 -20.25 -8.31 -4.00
C LEU A 150 -20.30 -7.80 -5.45
N CYS A 151 -19.23 -7.18 -5.95
CA CYS A 151 -19.12 -6.78 -7.35
C CYS A 151 -19.26 -7.99 -8.29
N TRP A 152 -18.63 -9.13 -7.97
CA TRP A 152 -18.81 -10.35 -8.74
C TRP A 152 -20.29 -10.75 -8.80
N ILE A 153 -20.96 -10.84 -7.65
CA ILE A 153 -22.34 -11.36 -7.54
C ILE A 153 -23.37 -10.40 -8.14
N PHE A 154 -23.21 -9.09 -8.01
CA PHE A 154 -24.21 -8.13 -8.50
C PHE A 154 -23.95 -7.65 -9.92
N LEU A 155 -22.69 -7.70 -10.38
CA LEU A 155 -22.30 -7.17 -11.69
C LEU A 155 -21.92 -8.27 -12.70
N TYR A 156 -22.05 -9.57 -12.37
CA TYR A 156 -21.74 -10.66 -13.33
C TYR A 156 -22.52 -10.54 -14.64
N LYS A 157 -23.71 -9.94 -14.56
CA LYS A 157 -24.64 -9.79 -15.68
C LYS A 157 -24.23 -8.74 -16.71
N TYR A 158 -23.40 -7.77 -16.32
CA TYR A 158 -22.93 -6.74 -17.22
C TYR A 158 -21.71 -7.22 -17.99
N ARG A 159 -21.70 -6.95 -19.30
CA ARG A 159 -20.61 -7.34 -20.21
C ARG A 159 -19.86 -6.11 -20.67
N VAL A 160 -18.53 -6.18 -20.65
CA VAL A 160 -17.64 -5.12 -21.11
C VAL A 160 -17.09 -5.50 -22.48
N HIS A 161 -17.22 -4.58 -23.42
CA HIS A 161 -16.79 -4.75 -24.80
C HIS A 161 -15.77 -3.69 -25.17
N ALA A 162 -14.78 -4.07 -25.95
CA ALA A 162 -13.84 -3.13 -26.56
C ALA A 162 -14.33 -2.75 -27.96
N TYR A 163 -14.03 -1.53 -28.41
CA TYR A 163 -14.24 -1.17 -29.80
C TYR A 163 -13.25 -1.93 -30.70
N GLY A 164 -13.73 -2.39 -31.86
CA GLY A 164 -12.94 -3.16 -32.83
C GLY A 164 -11.91 -2.34 -33.60
N ASP A 165 -11.91 -1.01 -33.43
CA ASP A 165 -11.01 -0.06 -34.08
C ASP A 165 -9.63 0.04 -33.41
N GLY A 166 -9.38 -0.76 -32.37
CA GLY A 166 -8.14 -0.71 -31.60
C GLY A 166 -8.07 0.47 -30.62
N SER A 167 -9.17 1.20 -30.42
CA SER A 167 -9.23 2.25 -29.42
C SER A 167 -9.13 1.69 -28.00
N ILE A 168 -8.66 2.54 -27.07
CA ILE A 168 -8.56 2.19 -25.66
C ILE A 168 -9.91 2.22 -24.94
N PHE A 169 -10.97 2.71 -25.59
CA PHE A 169 -12.29 2.89 -24.99
C PHE A 169 -13.06 1.56 -24.93
N GLU A 170 -13.97 1.46 -23.98
CA GLU A 170 -14.83 0.30 -23.79
C GLU A 170 -16.27 0.76 -23.52
N TYR A 171 -17.22 -0.13 -23.74
CA TYR A 171 -18.62 0.08 -23.40
C TYR A 171 -19.17 -1.13 -22.65
N VAL A 172 -20.22 -0.91 -21.87
CA VAL A 172 -20.85 -1.91 -21.00
C VAL A 172 -22.28 -2.14 -21.47
N THR A 173 -22.66 -3.41 -21.63
CA THR A 173 -24.03 -3.83 -21.91
C THR A 173 -24.65 -4.57 -20.74
N ASP A 174 -25.97 -4.45 -20.57
CA ASP A 174 -26.75 -5.31 -19.67
C ASP A 174 -27.07 -6.68 -20.30
N GLU A 175 -27.89 -7.50 -19.62
CA GLU A 175 -28.31 -8.83 -20.08
C GLU A 175 -29.13 -8.80 -21.37
N SER A 176 -29.82 -7.68 -21.63
CA SER A 176 -30.61 -7.49 -22.85
C SER A 176 -29.75 -7.02 -24.03
N GLY A 177 -28.46 -6.77 -23.81
CA GLY A 177 -27.55 -6.21 -24.81
C GLY A 177 -27.65 -4.69 -24.94
N LYS A 178 -28.44 -4.01 -24.11
CA LYS A 178 -28.55 -2.55 -24.11
C LYS A 178 -27.27 -1.94 -23.53
N VAL A 179 -26.72 -0.95 -24.23
CA VAL A 179 -25.57 -0.17 -23.73
C VAL A 179 -26.03 0.67 -22.53
N VAL A 180 -25.37 0.47 -21.39
CA VAL A 180 -25.65 1.19 -20.13
C VAL A 180 -24.55 2.20 -19.80
N LEU A 181 -23.33 1.97 -20.28
CA LEU A 181 -22.19 2.88 -20.17
C LEU A 181 -21.34 2.81 -21.44
N ASP A 182 -20.91 3.96 -21.94
CA ASP A 182 -20.05 4.08 -23.12
C ASP A 182 -18.98 5.13 -22.83
N ASP A 183 -17.73 4.69 -22.74
CA ASP A 183 -16.61 5.58 -22.41
C ASP A 183 -16.31 6.61 -23.50
N ALA A 184 -16.61 6.30 -24.76
CA ALA A 184 -16.33 7.16 -25.90
C ALA A 184 -17.33 8.33 -25.99
N GLN A 185 -18.56 8.09 -25.51
CA GLN A 185 -19.64 9.09 -25.52
C GLN A 185 -19.73 9.91 -24.23
N ASN A 186 -19.25 9.39 -23.10
CA ASN A 186 -19.28 10.13 -21.83
C ASN A 186 -18.00 10.96 -21.64
N GLY A 187 -18.16 12.29 -21.54
CA GLY A 187 -17.05 13.24 -21.46
C GLY A 187 -16.14 13.04 -20.25
N LEU A 188 -16.69 12.61 -19.10
CA LEU A 188 -15.95 12.38 -17.86
C LEU A 188 -15.07 11.13 -17.95
N THR A 189 -15.63 10.02 -18.44
CA THR A 189 -14.90 8.76 -18.63
C THR A 189 -13.83 8.91 -19.71
N LYS A 190 -14.13 9.63 -20.79
CA LYS A 190 -13.17 9.95 -21.84
C LYS A 190 -11.98 10.74 -21.29
N SER A 191 -12.23 11.81 -20.52
CA SER A 191 -11.14 12.62 -19.94
C SER A 191 -10.30 11.85 -18.93
N LEU A 192 -10.93 11.05 -18.06
CA LEU A 192 -10.23 10.22 -17.07
C LEU A 192 -9.33 9.18 -17.75
N ARG A 193 -9.84 8.52 -18.79
CA ARG A 193 -9.10 7.48 -19.52
C ARG A 193 -7.92 8.09 -20.25
N THR A 194 -8.12 9.18 -21.00
CA THR A 194 -7.04 9.90 -21.69
C THR A 194 -5.97 10.44 -20.72
N TYR A 195 -6.37 11.03 -19.59
CA TYR A 195 -5.43 11.52 -18.58
C TYR A 195 -4.63 10.37 -17.95
N SER A 196 -5.29 9.25 -17.61
CA SER A 196 -4.61 8.08 -17.02
C SER A 196 -3.58 7.46 -17.99
N THR A 197 -3.89 7.42 -19.28
CA THR A 197 -3.00 6.89 -20.32
C THR A 197 -1.83 7.84 -20.58
N MET A 198 -2.10 9.14 -20.70
CA MET A 198 -1.07 10.17 -20.87
C MET A 198 -0.13 10.23 -19.66
N SER A 199 -0.66 10.22 -18.44
CA SER A 199 0.15 10.22 -17.22
C SER A 199 1.07 9.00 -17.12
N LYS A 200 0.60 7.82 -17.54
CA LYS A 200 1.40 6.59 -17.56
C LYS A 200 2.47 6.62 -18.66
N LEU A 201 2.15 7.15 -19.84
CA LEU A 201 3.13 7.34 -20.92
C LEU A 201 4.20 8.35 -20.51
N PHE A 202 3.82 9.49 -19.95
CA PHE A 202 4.78 10.47 -19.44
C PHE A 202 5.67 9.89 -18.36
N GLN A 203 5.14 9.11 -17.41
CA GLN A 203 5.97 8.44 -16.40
C GLN A 203 6.95 7.41 -16.99
N LEU A 204 6.59 6.75 -18.09
CA LEU A 204 7.46 5.81 -18.81
C LEU A 204 8.54 6.52 -19.64
N PHE A 205 8.26 7.73 -20.15
CA PHE A 205 9.17 8.48 -21.03
C PHE A 205 9.95 9.61 -20.34
N SER A 206 9.57 10.01 -19.13
CA SER A 206 10.23 11.08 -18.36
C SER A 206 11.29 10.56 -17.37
N ARG A 207 11.77 9.30 -17.53
CA ARG A 207 12.79 8.71 -16.66
C ARG A 207 13.83 7.89 -17.42
#